data_AF-A0A7K0G550-F1
#
_entry.id   AF-A0A7K0G550-F1
#
_cell.length_a   1.000
_cell.length_b   1.000
_cell.length_c   1.000
_cell.angle_alpha   90.00
_cell.angle_beta   90.00
_cell.angle_gamma   90.00
#
_symmetry.space_group_name_H-M   'P 1'
#
loop_
_entity.id
_entity.type
_entity.pdbx_description
1 polymer ?
#
loop_
_entity_poly.entity_id
_entity_poly.type
_entity_poly.pdbx_seq_one_letter_code
_entity_poly.pdbx_strand_id
1 'polypeptide(L)'
;MEMFKALTNKLTDGGNLIFGSCSIGAGTAGLNFGKSMNTFTGGRLNILMAQQTVQPRYYADPNTGKTGPWLSRMFSEKFLWTQPNGSQYQNTSVSLSGVIGSPPVTLRKQ
;
A
#
# COMPACT_ATOMS: atom_id res chain seq x y z
N MET A 1 -18.48 3.81 4.09
CA MET A 1 -17.69 4.03 2.86
C MET A 1 -17.42 5.50 2.56
N GLU A 2 -18.24 6.46 3.02
CA GLU A 2 -18.12 7.90 2.69
C GLU A 2 -16.74 8.51 2.96
N MET A 3 -16.13 8.23 4.12
CA MET A 3 -14.78 8.70 4.45
C MET A 3 -13.73 8.25 3.44
N PHE A 4 -13.83 7.01 2.98
CA PHE A 4 -12.88 6.42 2.04
C PHE A 4 -13.00 7.07 0.66
N LYS A 5 -14.23 7.38 0.24
CA LYS A 5 -14.52 8.09 -1.01
C LYS A 5 -13.98 9.52 -0.99
N ALA A 6 -14.16 10.22 0.13
CA ALA A 6 -13.62 11.57 0.32
C ALA A 6 -12.09 11.59 0.23
N LEU A 7 -11.42 10.58 0.82
CA LEU A 7 -9.97 10.45 0.75
C LEU A 7 -9.49 10.16 -0.67
N THR A 8 -10.12 9.20 -1.37
CA THR A 8 -9.71 8.84 -2.74
C THR A 8 -9.91 9.99 -3.72
N ASN A 9 -10.92 10.85 -3.50
CA ASN A 9 -11.16 12.04 -4.33
C ASN A 9 -10.10 13.13 -4.16
N LYS A 10 -9.26 13.07 -3.12
CA LYS A 10 -8.13 14.00 -2.94
C LYS A 10 -6.86 13.54 -3.65
N LEU A 11 -6.84 12.32 -4.18
CA LEU A 11 -5.71 11.76 -4.92
C LEU A 11 -5.85 12.11 -6.41
N THR A 12 -4.72 12.39 -7.04
CA THR A 12 -4.65 12.60 -8.50
C THR A 12 -4.76 11.28 -9.23
N ASP A 13 -5.21 11.32 -10.49
CA ASP A 13 -5.24 10.15 -11.37
C ASP A 13 -3.83 9.59 -11.57
N GLY A 14 -3.70 8.27 -11.54
CA GLY A 14 -2.40 7.58 -11.49
C GLY A 14 -1.71 7.64 -10.13
N GLY A 15 -2.28 8.33 -9.14
CA GLY A 15 -1.77 8.38 -7.77
C GLY A 15 -1.76 7.01 -7.08
N ASN A 16 -0.96 6.90 -6.02
CA ASN A 16 -0.81 5.67 -5.24
C ASN A 16 -1.67 5.72 -3.98
N LEU A 17 -2.52 4.71 -3.78
CA LEU A 17 -3.19 4.43 -2.51
C LEU A 17 -2.58 3.17 -1.90
N ILE A 18 -1.90 3.34 -0.76
CA ILE A 18 -1.15 2.25 -0.11
C ILE A 18 -1.81 1.85 1.20
N PHE A 19 -2.18 0.58 1.32
CA PHE A 19 -2.73 -0.01 2.53
C PHE A 19 -1.60 -0.60 3.39
N GLY A 20 -1.25 0.11 4.47
CA GLY A 20 -0.29 -0.34 5.49
C GLY A 20 -0.92 -1.26 6.53
N SER A 21 -1.59 -2.33 6.11
CA SER A 21 -2.20 -3.33 7.00
C SER A 21 -1.65 -4.73 6.72
N CYS A 22 -1.64 -5.59 7.74
CA CYS A 22 -1.06 -6.93 7.67
C CYS A 22 -1.76 -7.81 6.64
N SER A 23 -1.01 -8.33 5.68
CA SER A 23 -1.43 -9.41 4.78
C SER A 23 -2.75 -9.17 4.03
N ILE A 24 -3.18 -7.92 3.90
CA ILE A 24 -4.47 -7.58 3.26
C ILE A 24 -4.48 -7.89 1.76
N GLY A 25 -3.31 -7.91 1.12
CA GLY A 25 -3.12 -8.32 -0.27
C GLY A 25 -2.82 -9.81 -0.47
N ALA A 26 -2.91 -10.63 0.57
CA ALA A 26 -2.57 -12.06 0.49
C ALA A 26 -3.73 -12.91 -0.05
N GLY A 27 -3.39 -13.91 -0.87
CA GLY A 27 -4.32 -14.92 -1.38
C GLY A 27 -5.48 -14.38 -2.21
N THR A 28 -6.48 -15.23 -2.46
CA THR A 28 -7.64 -14.91 -3.31
C THR A 28 -8.48 -13.77 -2.74
N ALA A 29 -8.63 -13.69 -1.42
CA ALA A 29 -9.36 -12.60 -0.77
C ALA A 29 -8.70 -11.24 -1.04
N GLY A 30 -7.37 -11.16 -0.91
CA GLY A 30 -6.63 -9.95 -1.23
C GLY A 30 -6.73 -9.57 -2.71
N LEU A 31 -6.67 -10.54 -3.63
CA LEU A 31 -6.88 -10.30 -5.07
C LEU A 31 -8.25 -9.68 -5.34
N ASN A 32 -9.31 -10.26 -4.78
CA ASN A 32 -10.68 -9.75 -4.94
C ASN A 32 -10.85 -8.36 -4.32
N PHE A 33 -10.29 -8.15 -3.12
CA PHE A 33 -10.33 -6.86 -2.46
C PHE A 33 -9.63 -5.78 -3.30
N GLY A 34 -8.48 -6.09 -3.90
CA GLY A 34 -7.77 -5.17 -4.80
C GLY A 34 -8.59 -4.78 -6.02
N LYS A 35 -9.30 -5.73 -6.63
CA LYS A 35 -10.24 -5.47 -7.73
C LYS A 35 -11.40 -4.59 -7.28
N SER A 36 -12.04 -4.91 -6.15
CA SER A 36 -13.13 -4.10 -5.60
C SER A 36 -12.69 -2.68 -5.30
N MET A 37 -11.48 -2.49 -4.76
CA MET A 37 -10.91 -1.17 -4.50
C MET A 37 -10.61 -0.41 -5.79
N ASN A 38 -10.09 -1.08 -6.82
CA ASN A 38 -9.89 -0.47 -8.13
C ASN A 38 -11.23 0.02 -8.71
N THR A 39 -12.29 -0.81 -8.68
CA THR A 39 -13.63 -0.40 -9.10
C THR A 39 -14.18 0.76 -8.26
N PHE A 40 -14.02 0.70 -6.93
CA PHE A 40 -14.47 1.75 -6.01
C PHE A 40 -13.85 3.12 -6.32
N THR A 41 -12.57 3.12 -6.73
CA THR A 41 -11.84 4.33 -7.13
C THR A 41 -12.05 4.73 -8.59
N GLY A 42 -12.96 4.05 -9.30
CA GLY A 42 -13.26 4.29 -10.71
C GLY A 42 -12.11 3.95 -11.65
N GLY A 43 -11.21 3.04 -11.24
CA GLY A 43 -10.05 2.68 -12.03
C GLY A 43 -9.01 3.80 -12.15
N ARG A 44 -9.01 4.78 -11.23
CA ARG A 44 -8.14 5.96 -11.34
C ARG A 44 -6.80 5.81 -10.64
N LEU A 45 -6.73 4.94 -9.63
CA LEU A 45 -5.60 4.87 -8.70
C LEU A 45 -4.82 3.56 -8.83
N ASN A 46 -3.54 3.63 -8.51
CA ASN A 46 -2.73 2.46 -8.19
C ASN A 46 -3.04 2.02 -6.76
N ILE A 47 -3.59 0.82 -6.59
CA ILE A 47 -3.91 0.23 -5.28
C ILE A 47 -2.79 -0.71 -4.88
N LEU A 48 -2.14 -0.43 -3.74
CA LEU A 48 -0.99 -1.20 -3.24
C LEU A 48 -1.33 -1.77 -1.88
N MET A 49 -1.26 -3.10 -1.75
CA MET A 49 -1.68 -3.81 -0.55
C MET A 49 -0.61 -4.80 -0.10
N ALA A 50 -0.15 -4.70 1.15
CA ALA A 50 0.88 -5.59 1.65
C ALA A 50 0.41 -7.05 1.63
N GLN A 51 1.22 -7.94 1.08
CA GLN A 51 0.95 -9.39 1.02
C GLN A 51 1.53 -10.13 2.23
N GLN A 52 2.32 -9.45 3.05
CA GLN A 52 2.91 -9.96 4.27
C GLN A 52 2.62 -9.00 5.43
N THR A 53 2.99 -9.43 6.63
CA THR A 53 2.80 -8.68 7.86
C THR A 53 3.74 -7.47 7.88
N VAL A 54 3.18 -6.26 7.75
CA VAL A 54 3.91 -4.98 7.91
C VAL A 54 4.24 -4.63 9.37
N GLN A 55 3.97 -5.54 10.32
CA GLN A 55 4.31 -5.37 11.73
C GLN A 55 5.64 -6.05 12.05
N PRO A 56 6.67 -5.34 12.54
CA PRO A 56 7.71 -6.01 13.28
C PRO A 56 7.11 -6.58 14.58
N ARG A 57 7.48 -7.82 14.94
CA ARG A 57 7.06 -8.53 16.17
C ARG A 57 7.38 -7.80 17.50
N TYR A 58 7.99 -6.63 17.47
CA TYR A 58 8.52 -5.94 18.65
C TYR A 58 7.87 -4.56 18.77
N TYR A 59 6.82 -4.52 19.58
CA TYR A 59 6.12 -3.30 19.94
C TYR A 59 6.77 -2.66 21.15
N ALA A 60 6.81 -1.34 21.13
CA ALA A 60 7.00 -0.42 22.25
C ALA A 60 7.66 -1.04 23.48
N ASP A 61 8.91 -0.67 23.74
CA ASP A 61 9.49 -0.95 25.05
C ASP A 61 8.52 -0.38 26.13
N PRO A 62 7.89 -1.25 26.93
CA PRO A 62 6.84 -0.82 27.87
C PRO A 62 7.39 0.09 28.96
N ASN A 63 8.72 0.11 29.15
CA ASN A 63 9.39 0.95 30.13
C ASN A 63 9.77 2.33 29.55
N THR A 64 9.95 2.45 28.23
CA THR A 64 10.40 3.70 27.61
C THR A 64 9.37 4.31 26.65
N GLY A 65 8.30 3.60 26.31
CA GLY A 65 7.27 4.03 25.36
C GLY A 65 7.79 4.21 23.93
N LYS A 66 9.05 3.86 23.64
CA LYS A 66 9.68 4.11 22.35
C LYS A 66 9.15 3.14 21.30
N THR A 67 8.44 3.67 20.32
CA THR A 67 8.07 2.96 19.10
C THR A 67 9.22 3.06 18.10
N GLY A 68 9.78 1.94 17.64
CA GLY A 68 10.78 1.93 16.57
C GLY A 68 10.22 2.46 15.23
N PRO A 69 11.07 2.82 14.26
CA PRO A 69 10.63 3.41 12.99
C PRO A 69 9.89 2.35 12.13
N TRP A 70 8.55 2.40 12.18
CA TRP A 70 7.66 1.47 11.49
C TRP A 70 7.49 1.79 9.99
N LEU A 71 7.49 3.08 9.64
CA LEU A 71 7.13 3.52 8.29
C LEU A 71 8.11 2.99 7.23
N SER A 72 9.43 2.97 7.51
CA SER A 72 10.43 2.46 6.56
C SER A 72 10.36 0.95 6.36
N ARG A 73 10.01 0.18 7.41
CA ARG A 73 9.84 -1.29 7.31
C ARG A 73 8.62 -1.69 6.51
N MET A 74 7.56 -0.89 6.49
CA MET A 74 6.41 -1.17 5.62
C MET A 74 6.82 -1.27 4.14
N PHE A 75 7.80 -0.47 3.71
CA PHE A 75 8.30 -0.45 2.33
C PHE A 75 9.36 -1.52 2.04
N SER A 76 9.76 -2.35 3.01
CA SER A 76 10.54 -3.56 2.73
C SER A 76 9.66 -4.76 2.35
N GLU A 77 8.35 -4.66 2.57
CA GLU A 77 7.40 -5.74 2.28
C GLU A 77 7.05 -5.85 0.78
N LYS A 78 6.45 -6.98 0.44
CA LYS A 78 5.91 -7.26 -0.90
C LYS A 78 4.46 -6.85 -1.00
N PHE A 79 4.09 -6.21 -2.10
CA PHE A 79 2.75 -5.68 -2.32
C PHE A 79 2.05 -6.36 -3.50
N LEU A 80 0.74 -6.56 -3.34
CA LEU A 80 -0.19 -6.72 -4.44
C LEU A 80 -0.48 -5.34 -5.00
N TRP A 81 -0.16 -5.13 -6.26
CA TRP A 81 -0.45 -3.92 -7.01
C TRP A 81 -1.61 -4.16 -7.95
N THR A 82 -2.70 -3.40 -7.79
CA THR A 82 -3.77 -3.30 -8.80
C THR A 82 -3.64 -1.96 -9.53
N GLN A 83 -3.42 -2.02 -10.83
CA GLN A 83 -3.30 -0.84 -11.70
C GLN A 83 -4.67 -0.20 -12.00
N PRO A 84 -4.70 1.07 -12.44
CA PRO A 84 -5.89 1.76 -12.96
C PRO A 84 -6.76 0.91 -13.89
N ASN A 85 -6.15 0.12 -14.77
CA ASN A 85 -6.83 -0.77 -15.72
C ASN A 85 -7.32 -2.11 -15.11
N GLY A 86 -7.22 -2.29 -13.79
CA GLY A 86 -7.60 -3.52 -13.08
C GLY A 86 -6.57 -4.65 -13.14
N SER A 87 -5.46 -4.51 -13.88
CA SER A 87 -4.40 -5.52 -13.93
C SER A 87 -3.72 -5.66 -12.56
N GLN A 88 -3.41 -6.89 -12.16
CA GLN A 88 -2.82 -7.19 -10.87
C GLN A 88 -1.42 -7.78 -10.98
N TYR A 89 -0.49 -7.26 -10.17
CA TYR A 89 0.87 -7.75 -10.04
C TYR A 89 1.15 -8.10 -8.58
N GLN A 90 1.59 -9.33 -8.33
CA GLN A 90 2.01 -9.76 -7.01
C GLN A 90 3.49 -9.42 -6.79
N ASN A 91 3.96 -9.50 -5.54
CA ASN A 91 5.35 -9.32 -5.14
C ASN A 91 6.00 -8.00 -5.60
N THR A 92 5.18 -6.97 -5.82
CA THR A 92 5.65 -5.65 -6.24
C THR A 92 6.46 -5.03 -5.10
N SER A 93 7.66 -4.54 -5.43
CA SER A 93 8.48 -3.79 -4.46
C SER A 93 8.10 -2.31 -4.52
N VAL A 94 7.92 -1.70 -3.34
CA VAL A 94 7.53 -0.30 -3.19
C VAL A 94 8.59 0.40 -2.35
N SER A 95 9.21 1.45 -2.85
CA SER A 95 10.21 2.22 -2.09
C SER A 95 9.86 3.70 -2.03
N LEU A 96 10.16 4.34 -0.90
CA LEU A 96 10.07 5.79 -0.78
C LEU A 96 11.27 6.45 -1.47
N SER A 97 11.02 7.52 -2.23
CA SER A 97 12.09 8.36 -2.75
C SER A 97 12.50 9.39 -1.71
N GLY A 98 13.81 9.47 -1.43
CA GLY A 98 14.40 10.58 -0.66
C GLY A 98 14.79 11.79 -1.51
N VAL A 99 14.56 11.74 -2.83
CA VAL A 99 15.01 12.77 -3.78
C VAL A 99 13.90 13.77 -4.05
N ILE A 100 14.16 15.04 -3.74
CA ILE A 100 13.26 16.16 -4.05
C ILE A 100 13.03 16.23 -5.56
N GLY A 101 11.77 16.34 -5.99
CA GLY A 101 11.39 16.40 -7.41
C GLY A 101 11.17 15.03 -8.07
N SER A 102 11.46 13.93 -7.40
CA SER A 102 11.07 12.58 -7.84
C SER A 102 9.68 12.20 -7.31
N PRO A 103 8.96 11.26 -7.94
CA PRO A 103 7.77 10.69 -7.34
C PRO A 103 8.09 10.14 -5.94
N PRO A 104 7.26 10.43 -4.92
CA PRO A 104 7.56 10.04 -3.53
C PRO A 104 7.58 8.53 -3.34
N VAL A 105 7.01 7.78 -4.28
CA VAL A 105 6.96 6.31 -4.29
C VAL A 105 7.45 5.80 -5.64
N THR A 106 8.37 4.84 -5.62
CA THR A 106 8.82 4.09 -6.80
C THR A 106 8.30 2.66 -6.72
N LEU A 107 7.76 2.15 -7.83
CA LEU A 107 7.22 0.79 -7.95
C LEU A 107 8.09 -0.02 -8.91
N ARG A 108 8.42 -1.26 -8.54
CA ARG A 108 9.12 -2.20 -9.42
C ARG A 108 8.39 -3.54 -9.45
N LYS A 109 8.00 -3.96 -10.66
CA LYS A 109 7.50 -5.31 -10.93
C LYS A 109 8.64 -6.30 -10.68
N GLN A 110 8.34 -7.43 -10.06
CA GLN A 110 9.26 -8.55 -9.90
C GLN A 110 8.65 -9.80 -10.50
#